data_AF-A0A919TPP8-F1
#
_entry.id   AF-A0A919TPP8-F1
#
_cell.length_a   1.000
_cell.length_b   1.000
_cell.length_c   1.000
_cell.angle_alpha   90.00
_cell.angle_beta   90.00
_cell.angle_gamma   90.00
#
_symmetry.space_group_name_H-M   'P 1'
#
loop_
_entity.id
_entity.type
_entity.pdbx_description
1 polymer ?
#
loop_
_entity_poly.entity_id
_entity_poly.type
_entity_poly.pdbx_seq_one_letter_code
_entity_poly.pdbx_strand_id
1 'polypeptide(L)'
;MARRQLYRDLNDVRGLVADALARLEEISGSAEEYWVRSALARVRGMDGMLVAASGGLSGWSRTLISAVLAFPLLWAVAWASAAIGAGSLWVIVITVLALGVAMPGLLWVTGRISRLVDGRRMGAGPRAGEAGKGDLDEVIEVLVRARVRLVSAALRQVGSRRWDAARLARLARTDRAINRIADADMLLCQAIDFLEIHAAEQQVRRAA
;
A
#
# COMPACT_ATOMS: atom_id res chain seq x y z
N MET A 1 1.85 14.22 19.22
CA MET A 1 0.80 13.22 19.55
C MET A 1 0.00 12.79 18.32
N ALA A 2 -0.42 13.72 17.44
CA ALA A 2 -1.21 13.42 16.22
C ALA A 2 -0.70 12.22 15.39
N ARG A 3 0.61 12.12 15.16
CA ARG A 3 1.18 11.01 14.37
C ARG A 3 0.94 9.63 14.97
N ARG A 4 1.10 9.47 16.30
CA ARG A 4 0.84 8.19 17.01
C ARG A 4 -0.64 7.79 16.92
N GLN A 5 -1.53 8.77 17.01
CA GLN A 5 -2.96 8.53 16.83
C GLN A 5 -3.27 8.09 15.40
N LEU A 6 -2.69 8.76 14.39
CA LEU A 6 -2.85 8.37 12.99
C LEU A 6 -2.36 6.94 12.75
N TYR A 7 -1.20 6.55 13.31
CA TYR A 7 -0.72 5.17 13.20
C TYR A 7 -1.71 4.16 13.75
N ARG A 8 -2.27 4.43 14.94
CA ARG A 8 -3.28 3.56 15.56
C ARG A 8 -4.53 3.48 14.70
N ASP A 9 -5.06 4.62 14.27
CA ASP A 9 -6.26 4.69 13.43
C ASP A 9 -6.07 3.94 12.11
N LEU A 10 -4.91 4.10 11.45
CA LEU A 10 -4.59 3.37 10.22
C LEU A 10 -4.43 1.87 10.48
N ASN A 11 -3.86 1.46 11.61
CA ASN A 11 -3.74 0.05 11.96
C ASN A 11 -5.11 -0.59 12.23
N ASP A 12 -6.03 0.14 12.85
CA ASP A 12 -7.41 -0.32 13.06
C ASP A 12 -8.15 -0.49 11.72
N VAL A 13 -7.95 0.44 10.77
CA VAL A 13 -8.47 0.29 9.40
C VAL A 13 -7.87 -0.93 8.73
N ARG A 14 -6.55 -1.13 8.80
CA ARG A 14 -5.89 -2.33 8.29
C ARG A 14 -6.48 -3.61 8.89
N GLY A 15 -6.95 -3.57 10.14
CA GLY A 15 -7.60 -4.71 10.79
C GLY A 15 -8.93 -5.08 10.19
N LEU A 16 -9.80 -4.08 10.00
CA LEU A 16 -11.09 -4.29 9.32
C LEU A 16 -10.88 -4.78 7.89
N VAL A 17 -9.87 -4.25 7.20
CA VAL A 17 -9.54 -4.60 5.83
C VAL A 17 -8.98 -6.03 5.73
N ALA A 18 -8.12 -6.44 6.67
CA ALA A 18 -7.61 -7.80 6.73
C ALA A 18 -8.74 -8.81 7.01
N ASP A 19 -9.69 -8.46 7.88
CA ASP A 19 -10.88 -9.28 8.14
C ASP A 19 -11.76 -9.42 6.89
N ALA A 20 -12.05 -8.31 6.21
CA ALA A 20 -12.79 -8.31 4.94
C ALA A 20 -12.07 -9.11 3.84
N LEU A 21 -10.73 -9.02 3.76
CA LEU A 21 -9.93 -9.80 2.82
C LEU A 21 -10.03 -11.30 3.09
N ALA A 22 -9.94 -11.73 4.35
CA ALA A 22 -10.04 -13.15 4.71
C ALA A 22 -11.40 -13.73 4.29
N ARG A 23 -12.49 -12.99 4.54
CA ARG A 23 -13.85 -13.36 4.13
C ARG A 23 -14.00 -13.35 2.60
N LEU A 24 -13.46 -12.35 1.91
CA LEU A 24 -13.46 -12.30 0.44
C LEU A 24 -12.69 -13.45 -0.20
N GLU A 25 -11.58 -13.86 0.40
CA GLU A 25 -10.79 -15.00 -0.08
C GLU A 25 -11.58 -16.31 0.02
N GLU A 26 -12.35 -16.51 1.11
CA GLU A 26 -13.28 -17.63 1.26
C GLU A 26 -14.36 -17.62 0.17
N ILE A 27 -15.00 -16.47 -0.06
CA ILE A 27 -16.04 -16.30 -1.11
C ILE A 27 -15.45 -16.52 -2.51
N SER A 28 -14.23 -16.06 -2.75
CA SER A 28 -13.58 -16.16 -4.07
C SER A 28 -13.16 -17.57 -4.48
N GLY A 29 -13.15 -18.53 -3.54
CA GLY A 29 -12.80 -19.92 -3.78
C GLY A 29 -13.77 -20.64 -4.74
N SER A 30 -15.01 -20.15 -4.87
CA SER A 30 -15.94 -20.59 -5.92
C SER A 30 -15.71 -19.76 -7.18
N ALA A 31 -15.14 -20.41 -8.20
CA ALA A 31 -14.69 -19.78 -9.44
C ALA A 31 -15.76 -18.90 -10.11
N GLU A 32 -15.43 -17.62 -10.34
CA GLU A 32 -15.56 -16.89 -11.63
C GLU A 32 -16.03 -15.43 -11.57
N GLU A 33 -16.29 -14.83 -10.41
CA GLU A 33 -16.82 -13.47 -10.43
C GLU A 33 -15.71 -12.42 -10.57
N TYR A 34 -15.57 -11.88 -11.79
CA TYR A 34 -14.66 -10.79 -12.16
C TYR A 34 -14.71 -9.62 -11.16
N TRP A 35 -15.90 -9.32 -10.65
CA TRP A 35 -16.16 -8.29 -9.66
C TRP A 35 -15.45 -8.56 -8.32
N VAL A 36 -15.55 -9.78 -7.78
CA VAL A 36 -14.91 -10.18 -6.52
C VAL A 36 -13.38 -10.13 -6.66
N ARG A 37 -12.82 -10.63 -7.76
CA ARG A 37 -11.36 -10.53 -8.02
C ARG A 37 -10.90 -9.08 -8.16
N SER A 38 -11.70 -8.26 -8.82
CA SER A 38 -11.46 -6.82 -9.00
C SER A 38 -11.50 -6.06 -7.68
N ALA A 39 -12.43 -6.39 -6.78
CA ALA A 39 -12.48 -5.86 -5.43
C ALA A 39 -11.27 -6.31 -4.62
N LEU A 40 -10.96 -7.61 -4.61
CA LEU A 40 -9.82 -8.19 -3.89
C LEU A 40 -8.49 -7.53 -4.28
N ALA A 41 -8.26 -7.30 -5.58
CA ALA A 41 -7.07 -6.62 -6.08
C ALA A 41 -6.92 -5.19 -5.53
N ARG A 42 -8.03 -4.45 -5.43
CA ARG A 42 -8.06 -3.08 -4.91
C ARG A 42 -7.86 -3.02 -3.39
N VAL A 43 -8.51 -3.93 -2.67
CA VAL A 43 -8.36 -4.05 -1.22
C VAL A 43 -6.91 -4.43 -0.85
N ARG A 44 -6.28 -5.33 -1.62
CA ARG A 44 -4.83 -5.63 -1.48
C ARG A 44 -3.94 -4.43 -1.84
N GLY A 45 -4.29 -3.69 -2.90
CA GLY A 45 -3.57 -2.47 -3.30
C GLY A 45 -3.60 -1.37 -2.22
N MET A 46 -4.70 -1.29 -1.48
CA MET A 46 -4.89 -0.31 -0.41
C MET A 46 -3.92 -0.51 0.76
N ASP A 47 -3.57 -1.74 1.14
CA ASP A 47 -2.65 -1.99 2.26
C ASP A 47 -1.30 -1.29 2.05
N GLY A 48 -0.79 -1.30 0.81
CA GLY A 48 0.43 -0.57 0.45
C GLY A 48 0.30 0.95 0.60
N MET A 49 -0.90 1.51 0.36
CA MET A 49 -1.18 2.94 0.52
C MET A 49 -1.31 3.34 1.99
N LEU A 50 -2.00 2.54 2.80
CA LEU A 50 -2.08 2.75 4.26
C LEU A 50 -0.69 2.66 4.89
N VAL A 51 0.12 1.71 4.41
CA VAL A 51 1.51 1.58 4.83
C VAL A 51 2.33 2.83 4.49
N ALA A 52 2.20 3.32 3.27
CA ALA A 52 2.87 4.54 2.84
C ALA A 52 2.37 5.79 3.60
N ALA A 53 1.06 5.86 3.89
CA ALA A 53 0.41 6.96 4.60
C ALA A 53 0.91 7.12 6.03
N SER A 54 1.25 6.00 6.69
CA SER A 54 1.87 6.02 8.00
C SER A 54 3.30 6.60 7.96
N GLY A 55 3.80 7.11 6.85
CA GLY A 55 5.15 7.62 6.74
C GLY A 55 6.18 6.50 6.65
N GLY A 56 5.92 5.53 5.77
CA GLY A 56 6.93 4.57 5.33
C GLY A 56 8.25 5.26 4.95
N LEU A 57 9.35 4.50 4.89
CA LEU A 57 10.73 5.01 4.74
C LEU A 57 10.79 6.34 3.99
N SER A 58 11.27 7.40 4.67
CA SER A 58 11.37 8.73 4.09
C SER A 58 12.16 8.67 2.78
N GLY A 59 11.92 9.60 1.84
CA GLY A 59 12.67 9.65 0.59
C GLY A 59 14.18 9.54 0.84
N TRP A 60 14.68 10.26 1.86
CA TRP A 60 16.04 10.19 2.35
C TRP A 60 16.47 8.81 2.84
N SER A 61 15.63 8.14 3.63
CA SER A 61 15.92 6.79 4.12
C SER A 61 15.99 5.78 2.98
N ARG A 62 15.13 5.92 1.95
CA ARG A 62 15.20 5.09 0.74
C ARG A 62 16.48 5.37 -0.04
N THR A 63 16.84 6.64 -0.23
CA THR A 63 18.09 7.01 -0.90
C THR A 63 19.31 6.46 -0.16
N LEU A 64 19.35 6.53 1.17
CA LEU A 64 20.43 5.97 1.98
C LEU A 64 20.51 4.45 1.85
N ILE A 65 19.38 3.74 1.93
CA ILE A 65 19.36 2.28 1.75
C ILE A 65 19.82 1.91 0.34
N SER A 66 19.32 2.60 -0.69
CA SER A 66 19.74 2.39 -2.07
C SER A 66 21.23 2.66 -2.26
N ALA A 67 21.77 3.72 -1.65
CA ALA A 67 23.19 4.05 -1.71
C ALA A 67 24.05 2.97 -1.04
N VAL A 68 23.65 2.50 0.14
CA VAL A 68 24.34 1.41 0.86
C VAL A 68 24.31 0.11 0.06
N LEU A 69 23.20 -0.20 -0.62
CA LEU A 69 23.08 -1.40 -1.46
C LEU A 69 23.82 -1.29 -2.80
N ALA A 70 23.91 -0.08 -3.38
CA ALA A 70 24.63 0.15 -4.63
C ALA A 70 26.15 0.20 -4.42
N PHE A 71 26.62 0.58 -3.24
CA PHE A 71 28.05 0.75 -2.96
C PHE A 71 28.90 -0.51 -3.20
N PRO A 72 28.53 -1.72 -2.74
CA PRO A 72 29.30 -2.95 -3.01
C PRO A 72 29.38 -3.28 -4.51
N LEU A 73 28.29 -3.04 -5.24
CA LEU A 73 28.25 -3.26 -6.69
C LEU A 73 29.22 -2.31 -7.41
N LEU A 74 29.15 -1.02 -7.08
CA LEU A 74 30.05 -0.01 -7.64
C LEU A 74 31.51 -0.29 -7.30
N TRP A 75 31.77 -0.71 -6.06
CA TRP A 75 33.11 -1.09 -5.61
C TRP A 75 33.66 -2.30 -6.37
N ALA A 76 32.84 -3.34 -6.56
CA ALA A 76 33.22 -4.53 -7.33
C ALA A 76 33.51 -4.21 -8.80
N VAL A 77 32.69 -3.37 -9.43
CA VAL A 77 32.90 -2.91 -10.82
C VAL A 77 34.22 -2.13 -10.92
N ALA A 78 34.49 -1.23 -9.98
CA ALA A 78 35.72 -0.44 -9.99
C ALA A 78 36.96 -1.33 -9.80
N TRP A 79 36.90 -2.28 -8.86
CA TRP A 79 38.00 -3.21 -8.58
C TRP A 79 38.30 -4.14 -9.76
N ALA A 80 37.26 -4.75 -10.36
CA ALA A 80 37.41 -5.60 -11.55
C ALA A 80 37.95 -4.80 -12.75
N SER A 81 37.48 -3.56 -12.93
CA SER A 81 37.96 -2.71 -14.02
C SER A 81 39.44 -2.35 -13.87
N ALA A 82 39.89 -2.08 -12.64
CA ALA A 82 41.30 -1.83 -12.34
C ALA A 82 42.17 -3.07 -12.59
N ALA A 83 41.69 -4.26 -12.24
CA ALA A 83 42.41 -5.52 -12.44
C ALA A 83 42.66 -5.85 -13.93
N ILE A 84 41.76 -5.40 -14.82
CA ILE A 84 41.84 -5.66 -16.28
C ILE A 84 42.56 -4.53 -17.02
N GLY A 85 42.97 -3.45 -16.31
CA GLY A 85 43.62 -2.29 -16.93
C GLY A 85 42.70 -1.49 -17.86
N ALA A 86 41.39 -1.53 -17.60
CA ALA A 86 40.43 -0.80 -18.42
C ALA A 86 40.63 0.72 -18.28
N GLY A 87 40.69 1.43 -19.41
CA GLY A 87 40.75 2.89 -19.41
C GLY A 87 39.51 3.52 -18.77
N SER A 88 39.64 4.73 -18.22
CA SER A 88 38.59 5.43 -17.46
C SER A 88 37.24 5.53 -18.20
N LEU A 89 37.25 5.66 -19.52
CA LEU A 89 36.05 5.66 -20.36
C LEU A 89 35.25 4.35 -20.24
N TRP A 90 35.93 3.20 -20.28
CA TRP A 90 35.29 1.88 -20.19
C TRP A 90 34.74 1.60 -18.79
N VAL A 91 35.41 2.10 -17.75
CA VAL A 91 34.90 2.01 -16.37
C VAL A 91 33.55 2.70 -16.23
N ILE A 92 33.38 3.88 -16.84
CA ILE A 92 32.11 4.61 -16.83
C ILE A 92 31.02 3.81 -17.55
N VAL A 93 31.31 3.28 -18.74
CA VAL A 93 30.35 2.51 -19.54
C VAL A 93 29.88 1.25 -18.80
N ILE A 94 30.81 0.48 -18.22
CA ILE A 94 30.50 -0.73 -17.46
C ILE A 94 29.68 -0.39 -16.22
N THR A 95 30.01 0.71 -15.53
CA THR A 95 29.28 1.17 -14.35
C THR A 95 27.84 1.53 -14.67
N VAL A 96 27.59 2.29 -15.75
CA VAL A 96 26.24 2.67 -16.17
C VAL A 96 25.40 1.44 -16.55
N LEU A 97 25.99 0.50 -17.30
CA LEU A 97 25.32 -0.77 -17.65
C LEU A 97 24.99 -1.61 -16.41
N ALA A 98 25.96 -1.78 -15.51
CA ALA A 98 25.75 -2.51 -14.26
C ALA A 98 24.66 -1.86 -13.41
N LEU A 99 24.63 -0.52 -13.34
CA LEU A 99 23.59 0.20 -12.61
C LEU A 99 22.22 0.01 -13.25
N GLY A 100 22.13 0.07 -14.58
CA GLY A 100 20.89 -0.14 -15.34
C GLY A 100 20.30 -1.54 -15.11
N VAL A 101 21.14 -2.58 -15.08
CA VAL A 101 20.73 -3.96 -14.80
C VAL A 101 20.38 -4.18 -13.33
N ALA A 102 21.10 -3.53 -12.41
CA ALA A 102 20.88 -3.67 -10.97
C ALA A 102 19.68 -2.85 -10.45
N MET A 103 19.29 -1.78 -11.15
CA MET A 103 18.23 -0.85 -10.74
C MET A 103 16.89 -1.57 -10.41
N PRO A 104 16.37 -2.47 -11.27
CA PRO A 104 15.15 -3.22 -10.96
C PRO A 104 15.29 -4.08 -9.69
N GLY A 105 16.45 -4.72 -9.51
CA GLY A 105 16.74 -5.52 -8.31
C GLY A 105 16.80 -4.66 -7.05
N LEU A 106 17.47 -3.51 -7.12
CA LEU A 106 17.52 -2.50 -6.05
C LEU A 106 16.12 -1.99 -5.67
N LEU A 107 15.27 -1.67 -6.65
CA LEU A 107 13.88 -1.27 -6.39
C LEU A 107 13.07 -2.39 -5.72
N TRP A 108 13.26 -3.63 -6.16
CA TRP A 108 12.59 -4.79 -5.56
C TRP A 108 13.05 -5.03 -4.11
N VAL A 109 14.36 -5.01 -3.85
CA VAL A 109 14.95 -5.21 -2.51
C VAL A 109 14.54 -4.07 -1.56
N THR A 110 14.65 -2.81 -2.00
CA THR A 110 14.22 -1.66 -1.19
C THR A 110 12.73 -1.71 -0.88
N GLY A 111 11.89 -2.15 -1.84
CA GLY A 111 10.47 -2.40 -1.61
C GLY A 111 10.20 -3.53 -0.60
N ARG A 112 11.00 -4.60 -0.61
CA ARG A 112 10.95 -5.68 0.40
C ARG A 112 11.32 -5.18 1.79
N ILE A 113 12.43 -4.45 1.90
CA ILE A 113 12.92 -3.89 3.16
C ILE A 113 11.90 -2.89 3.71
N SER A 114 11.33 -2.03 2.87
CA SER A 114 10.29 -1.09 3.31
C SER A 114 9.08 -1.82 3.89
N ARG A 115 8.59 -2.87 3.22
CA ARG A 115 7.47 -3.68 3.73
C ARG A 115 7.78 -4.31 5.09
N LEU A 116 9.00 -4.82 5.28
CA LEU A 116 9.40 -5.41 6.56
C LEU A 116 9.51 -4.38 7.68
N VAL A 117 10.13 -3.23 7.40
CA VAL A 117 10.29 -2.14 8.38
C VAL A 117 8.93 -1.53 8.73
N ASP A 118 8.10 -1.29 7.73
CA ASP A 118 6.78 -0.70 7.91
C ASP A 118 5.84 -1.68 8.62
N GLY A 119 5.95 -2.99 8.34
CA GLY A 119 5.29 -4.05 9.10
C GLY A 119 5.71 -4.06 10.57
N ARG A 120 7.02 -3.95 10.86
CA ARG A 120 7.49 -3.84 12.27
C ARG A 120 6.99 -2.58 12.97
N ARG A 121 6.87 -1.46 12.25
CA ARG A 121 6.44 -0.16 12.82
C ARG A 121 4.94 -0.11 13.12
N MET A 122 4.11 -0.82 12.37
CA MET A 122 2.66 -0.89 12.62
C MET A 122 2.27 -2.01 13.58
N GLY A 123 3.22 -2.84 13.99
CA GLY A 123 2.96 -4.05 14.78
C GLY A 123 2.64 -5.25 13.89
N ALA A 124 2.52 -6.43 14.49
CA ALA A 124 2.05 -7.62 13.77
C ALA A 124 0.75 -7.26 13.05
N GLY A 125 0.67 -7.60 11.75
CA GLY A 125 -0.52 -7.37 10.95
C GLY A 125 -1.74 -7.87 11.72
N PRO A 126 -2.84 -7.12 11.75
CA PRO A 126 -4.02 -7.50 12.50
C PRO A 126 -4.39 -8.93 12.12
N ARG A 127 -4.44 -9.81 13.13
CA ARG A 127 -4.92 -11.17 12.91
C ARG A 127 -6.36 -11.01 12.44
N ALA A 128 -6.67 -11.55 11.27
CA ALA A 128 -8.06 -11.78 10.90
C ALA A 128 -8.73 -12.41 12.14
N GLY A 129 -9.88 -11.89 12.53
CA GLY A 129 -10.62 -12.49 13.65
C GLY A 129 -11.00 -13.92 13.31
N GLU A 130 -11.72 -14.61 14.20
CA GLU A 130 -12.44 -15.81 13.78
C GLU A 130 -13.37 -15.41 12.63
N ALA A 131 -12.91 -15.65 11.41
CA ALA A 131 -13.65 -15.31 10.20
C ALA A 131 -14.91 -16.16 10.23
N GLY A 132 -16.03 -15.52 10.57
CA GLY A 132 -17.35 -16.10 10.33
C GLY A 132 -17.49 -16.37 8.84
N LYS A 133 -18.30 -17.38 8.52
CA LYS A 133 -18.61 -17.81 7.15
C LYS A 133 -18.87 -16.58 6.27
N GLY A 134 -18.07 -16.39 5.21
CA GLY A 134 -18.09 -15.17 4.40
C GLY A 134 -19.46 -14.87 3.77
N ASP A 135 -20.18 -13.90 4.34
CA ASP A 135 -21.33 -13.25 3.70
C ASP A 135 -20.89 -11.95 3.03
N LEU A 136 -21.37 -11.72 1.81
CA LEU A 136 -20.97 -10.57 0.98
C LEU A 136 -21.48 -9.25 1.58
N ASP A 137 -22.67 -9.24 2.15
CA ASP A 137 -23.26 -8.05 2.77
C ASP A 137 -22.45 -7.64 4.02
N GLU A 138 -22.03 -8.62 4.83
CA GLU A 138 -21.15 -8.37 5.98
C GLU A 138 -19.79 -7.80 5.54
N VAL A 139 -19.20 -8.32 4.45
CA VAL A 139 -17.95 -7.80 3.89
C VAL A 139 -18.13 -6.33 3.47
N ILE A 140 -19.20 -6.00 2.76
CA ILE A 140 -19.50 -4.63 2.34
C ILE A 140 -19.62 -3.72 3.57
N GLU A 141 -20.34 -4.15 4.61
CA GLU A 141 -20.49 -3.38 5.84
C GLU A 141 -19.14 -3.12 6.54
N VAL A 142 -18.28 -4.14 6.62
CA VAL A 142 -16.92 -4.02 7.18
C VAL A 142 -16.09 -3.02 6.38
N LEU A 143 -16.13 -3.07 5.04
CA LEU A 143 -15.41 -2.12 4.18
C LEU A 143 -15.95 -0.69 4.30
N VAL A 144 -17.27 -0.49 4.40
CA VAL A 144 -17.88 0.82 4.67
C VAL A 144 -17.42 1.36 6.02
N ARG A 145 -17.39 0.51 7.06
CA ARG A 145 -16.88 0.88 8.39
C ARG A 145 -15.40 1.25 8.36
N ALA A 146 -14.59 0.50 7.60
CA ALA A 146 -13.18 0.81 7.37
C ALA A 146 -13.02 2.17 6.70
N ARG A 147 -13.86 2.49 5.70
CA ARG A 147 -13.88 3.77 5.00
C ARG A 147 -14.18 4.94 5.93
N VAL A 148 -15.24 4.83 6.74
CA VAL A 148 -15.62 5.86 7.72
C VAL A 148 -14.47 6.12 8.70
N ARG A 149 -13.80 5.06 9.18
CA ARG A 149 -12.63 5.21 10.06
C ARG A 149 -11.45 5.87 9.35
N LEU A 150 -11.18 5.51 8.09
CA LEU A 150 -10.11 6.08 7.29
C LEU A 150 -10.31 7.58 7.06
N VAL A 151 -11.52 7.98 6.65
CA VAL A 151 -11.89 9.40 6.47
C VAL A 151 -11.82 10.15 7.80
N SER A 152 -12.30 9.54 8.90
CA SER A 152 -12.21 10.14 10.24
C SER A 152 -10.76 10.36 10.67
N ALA A 153 -9.87 9.41 10.36
CA ALA A 153 -8.43 9.54 10.64
C ALA A 153 -7.82 10.70 9.84
N ALA A 154 -8.16 10.82 8.55
CA ALA A 154 -7.75 11.94 7.71
C ALA A 154 -8.22 13.29 8.27
N LEU A 155 -9.49 13.39 8.66
CA LEU A 155 -10.07 14.62 9.22
C LEU A 155 -9.43 14.98 10.57
N ARG A 156 -9.17 14.00 11.45
CA ARG A 156 -8.43 14.22 12.70
C ARG A 156 -7.02 14.71 12.45
N GLN A 157 -6.35 14.20 11.41
CA GLN A 157 -5.02 14.64 11.01
C GLN A 157 -5.00 16.09 10.47
N VAL A 158 -6.03 16.49 9.70
CA VAL A 158 -6.18 17.87 9.21
C VAL A 158 -6.60 18.85 10.32
N GLY A 159 -7.30 18.35 11.34
CA GLY A 159 -7.76 19.12 12.50
C GLY A 159 -9.18 19.71 12.32
N SER A 160 -9.89 19.88 13.42
CA SER A 160 -11.32 20.24 13.47
C SER A 160 -11.69 21.65 13.00
N ARG A 161 -10.71 22.54 12.77
CA ARG A 161 -10.96 23.98 12.55
C ARG A 161 -10.91 24.43 11.07
N ARG A 162 -10.64 23.54 10.11
CA ARG A 162 -10.18 23.95 8.75
C ARG A 162 -10.67 23.04 7.62
N TRP A 163 -11.98 22.90 7.46
CA TRP A 163 -12.64 21.95 6.52
C TRP A 163 -13.07 22.61 5.20
N ASP A 164 -12.29 23.54 4.69
CA ASP A 164 -12.55 24.13 3.37
C ASP A 164 -12.06 23.19 2.26
N ALA A 165 -12.88 23.00 1.22
CA ALA A 165 -12.62 22.08 0.12
C ALA A 165 -11.33 22.45 -0.64
N ALA A 166 -11.10 23.74 -0.90
CA ALA A 166 -9.88 24.20 -1.57
C ALA A 166 -8.63 23.89 -0.75
N ARG A 167 -8.76 23.98 0.59
CA ARG A 167 -7.67 23.66 1.52
C ARG A 167 -7.41 22.16 1.60
N LEU A 168 -8.46 21.32 1.64
CA LEU A 168 -8.30 19.87 1.57
C LEU A 168 -7.65 19.44 0.26
N ALA A 169 -8.05 20.02 -0.88
CA ALA A 169 -7.42 19.78 -2.17
C ALA A 169 -5.95 20.22 -2.22
N ARG A 170 -5.57 21.28 -1.49
CA ARG A 170 -4.17 21.69 -1.34
C ARG A 170 -3.39 20.75 -0.44
N LEU A 171 -3.98 20.30 0.67
CA LEU A 171 -3.36 19.34 1.58
C LEU A 171 -3.15 17.98 0.92
N ALA A 172 -4.14 17.48 0.16
CA ALA A 172 -3.98 16.26 -0.63
C ALA A 172 -2.86 16.36 -1.68
N ARG A 173 -2.45 17.56 -2.10
CA ARG A 173 -1.32 17.76 -3.01
C ARG A 173 0.03 17.93 -2.30
N THR A 174 0.04 18.39 -1.06
CA THR A 174 1.27 18.81 -0.35
C THR A 174 1.64 17.87 0.78
N ASP A 175 0.66 17.31 1.48
CA ASP A 175 0.84 16.32 2.53
C ASP A 175 0.73 14.92 1.93
N ARG A 176 1.89 14.24 1.90
CA ARG A 176 2.00 12.87 1.39
C ARG A 176 1.14 11.87 2.14
N ALA A 177 0.91 12.06 3.45
CA ALA A 177 0.06 11.15 4.21
C ALA A 177 -1.41 11.29 3.79
N ILE A 178 -1.91 12.52 3.68
CA ILE A 178 -3.28 12.80 3.23
C ILE A 178 -3.49 12.34 1.80
N ASN A 179 -2.52 12.59 0.90
CA ASN A 179 -2.56 12.07 -0.47
C ASN A 179 -2.75 10.55 -0.51
N ARG A 180 -1.96 9.81 0.27
CA ARG A 180 -2.03 8.34 0.33
C ARG A 180 -3.31 7.82 0.97
N ILE A 181 -3.86 8.55 1.94
CA ILE A 181 -5.17 8.22 2.52
C ILE A 181 -6.29 8.43 1.50
N ALA A 182 -6.22 9.50 0.68
CA ALA A 182 -7.18 9.72 -0.39
C ALA A 182 -7.11 8.62 -1.47
N ASP A 183 -5.89 8.21 -1.86
CA ASP A 183 -5.70 7.08 -2.78
C ASP A 183 -6.28 5.77 -2.20
N ALA A 184 -6.08 5.53 -0.90
CA ALA A 184 -6.64 4.38 -0.19
C ALA A 184 -8.18 4.42 -0.16
N ASP A 185 -8.78 5.58 0.14
CA ASP A 185 -10.23 5.77 0.13
C ASP A 185 -10.82 5.52 -1.26
N MET A 186 -10.17 6.01 -2.31
CA MET A 186 -10.60 5.77 -3.70
C MET A 186 -10.60 4.27 -4.04
N LEU A 187 -9.55 3.52 -3.67
CA LEU A 187 -9.50 2.07 -3.89
C LEU A 187 -10.59 1.33 -3.10
N LEU A 188 -10.89 1.80 -1.89
CA LEU A 188 -11.92 1.22 -1.03
C LEU A 188 -13.33 1.47 -1.57
N CYS A 189 -13.62 2.68 -2.03
CA CYS A 189 -14.88 3.00 -2.71
C CYS A 189 -15.07 2.11 -3.93
N GLN A 190 -14.07 2.04 -4.81
CA GLN A 190 -14.15 1.18 -5.99
C GLN A 190 -14.38 -0.28 -5.62
N ALA A 191 -13.71 -0.79 -4.58
CA ALA A 191 -13.92 -2.15 -4.11
C ALA A 191 -15.36 -2.38 -3.63
N ILE A 192 -15.92 -1.45 -2.85
CA ILE A 192 -17.32 -1.49 -2.40
C ILE A 192 -18.26 -1.48 -3.61
N ASP A 193 -18.07 -0.57 -4.56
CA ASP A 193 -18.91 -0.48 -5.76
C ASP A 193 -18.95 -1.81 -6.54
N PHE A 194 -17.79 -2.50 -6.70
CA PHE A 194 -17.76 -3.81 -7.36
C PHE A 194 -18.50 -4.89 -6.59
N LEU A 195 -18.43 -4.88 -5.25
CA LEU A 195 -19.15 -5.85 -4.43
C LEU A 195 -20.65 -5.57 -4.43
N GLU A 196 -21.08 -4.31 -4.42
CA GLU A 196 -22.49 -3.93 -4.50
C GLU A 196 -23.12 -4.31 -5.85
N ILE A 197 -22.42 -4.03 -6.96
CA ILE A 197 -22.85 -4.47 -8.30
C ILE A 197 -23.02 -5.99 -8.31
N HIS A 198 -22.05 -6.69 -7.75
CA HIS A 198 -22.06 -8.14 -7.71
C HIS A 198 -23.19 -8.71 -6.84
N ALA A 199 -23.44 -8.13 -5.67
CA ALA A 199 -24.55 -8.49 -4.79
C ALA A 199 -25.91 -8.29 -5.50
N ALA A 200 -26.07 -7.18 -6.21
CA ALA A 200 -27.27 -6.90 -7.00
C ALA A 200 -27.47 -7.95 -8.12
N GLU A 201 -26.41 -8.33 -8.83
CA GLU A 201 -26.47 -9.39 -9.86
C GLU A 201 -26.88 -10.74 -9.26
N GLN A 202 -26.35 -11.12 -8.09
CA GLN A 202 -26.75 -12.35 -7.41
C GLN A 202 -28.23 -12.32 -7.00
N GLN A 203 -28.72 -11.19 -6.49
CA GLN A 203 -30.12 -11.05 -6.09
C GLN A 203 -31.07 -11.23 -7.29
N VAL A 204 -30.74 -10.65 -8.44
CA VAL A 204 -31.51 -10.82 -9.68
C VAL A 204 -31.50 -12.29 -10.13
N ARG A 205 -30.35 -12.97 -10.10
CA ARG A 205 -30.25 -14.39 -10.48
C ARG A 205 -31.04 -15.32 -9.55
N ARG A 206 -31.16 -14.99 -8.26
CA ARG A 206 -31.96 -15.77 -7.30
C ARG A 206 -33.47 -15.57 -7.47
N ALA A 207 -33.89 -14.48 -8.11
CA ALA A 207 -35.28 -14.15 -8.35
C ALA A 207 -35.82 -14.68 -9.70
N ALA A 208 -34.93 -15.11 -10.61
CA ALA A 208 -35.25 -15.68 -11.91
C ALA A 208 -35.37 -17.21 -11.83
#